data_AF-A0A1Y4LFA1-F1
#
_entry.id   AF-A0A1Y4LFA1-F1
#
_cell.length_a   1.000
_cell.length_b   1.000
_cell.length_c   1.000
_cell.angle_alpha   90.00
_cell.angle_beta   90.00
_cell.angle_gamma   90.00
#
_symmetry.space_group_name_H-M   'P 1'
#
loop_
_entity.id
_entity.type
_entity.pdbx_description
1 polymer ?
#
loop_
_entity_poly.entity_id
_entity_poly.type
_entity_poly.pdbx_seq_one_letter_code
_entity_poly.pdbx_strand_id
1 'polypeptide(L)'
;MLFTALQQYDSAQIQAELIGYLGELGLDESILNTTLRGDITIGSLTNGLTERLIAKAAEEDRRRFREKQSEGIARAQKAGVAIGRPTRKQDKRFHKVRDMYLAQEVTGQEAARLLGVAPSTFYRWLRQEGEAK
;
A
#
# COMPACT_ATOMS: atom_id res chain seq x y z
N MET A 1 -1.35 6.99 -8.78
CA MET A 1 -1.86 7.86 -7.69
C MET A 1 -1.15 9.20 -7.79
N LEU A 2 -1.74 10.30 -7.32
CA LEU A 2 -1.18 11.63 -7.54
C LEU A 2 0.22 11.74 -6.90
N PHE A 3 0.41 11.14 -5.72
CA PHE A 3 1.73 11.04 -5.08
C PHE A 3 2.79 10.26 -5.89
N THR A 4 2.40 9.38 -6.82
CA THR A 4 3.35 8.67 -7.70
C THR A 4 3.86 9.58 -8.81
N ALA A 5 3.00 10.46 -9.32
CA ALA A 5 3.36 11.47 -10.31
C ALA A 5 4.19 12.60 -9.68
N LEU A 6 3.83 13.03 -8.47
CA LEU A 6 4.55 14.08 -7.74
C LEU A 6 6.01 13.70 -7.40
N GLN A 7 6.34 12.41 -7.34
CA GLN A 7 7.72 11.96 -7.12
C GLN A 7 8.60 11.93 -8.39
N GLN A 8 8.03 12.24 -9.55
CA GLN A 8 8.78 12.29 -10.82
C GLN A 8 9.39 13.67 -11.07
N TYR A 9 8.92 14.69 -10.36
CA TYR A 9 9.49 16.03 -10.40
C TYR A 9 10.85 16.03 -9.70
N ASP A 10 11.91 16.01 -10.48
CA ASP A 10 13.26 16.24 -10.00
C ASP A 10 13.60 17.74 -9.99
N SER A 11 14.71 18.07 -9.34
CA SER A 11 15.18 19.45 -9.18
C SER A 11 15.39 20.15 -10.53
N ALA A 12 15.79 19.40 -11.57
CA ALA A 12 16.03 19.94 -12.90
C ALA A 12 14.72 20.31 -13.61
N GLN A 13 13.67 19.49 -13.46
CA GLN A 13 12.34 19.79 -13.97
C GLN A 13 11.74 21.01 -13.28
N ILE A 14 11.86 21.11 -11.96
CA ILE A 14 11.39 22.30 -11.22
C ILE A 14 12.11 23.55 -11.71
N GLN A 15 13.43 23.47 -11.90
CA GLN A 15 14.21 24.58 -12.43
C GLN A 15 13.80 24.95 -13.87
N ALA A 16 13.57 23.97 -14.75
CA ALA A 16 13.12 24.21 -16.12
C ALA A 16 11.74 24.89 -16.17
N GLU A 17 10.80 24.45 -15.32
CA GLU A 17 9.48 25.08 -15.19
C GLU A 17 9.58 26.52 -14.66
N LEU A 18 10.47 26.78 -13.69
CA LEU A 18 10.73 28.14 -13.21
C LEU A 18 11.28 29.05 -14.32
N ILE A 19 12.22 28.55 -15.13
CA ILE A 19 12.77 29.30 -16.29
C ILE A 19 11.66 29.58 -17.31
N GLY A 20 10.85 28.57 -17.63
CA GLY A 20 9.70 28.72 -18.53
C GLY A 20 8.73 29.82 -18.05
N TYR A 21 8.37 29.79 -16.76
CA TYR A 21 7.50 30.78 -16.15
C TYR A 21 8.10 32.20 -16.15
N LEU A 22 9.41 32.34 -15.95
CA LEU A 22 10.08 33.64 -16.10
C LEU A 22 10.00 34.15 -17.55
N GLY A 23 10.20 33.28 -18.53
CA GLY A 23 10.06 33.60 -19.95
C GLY A 23 8.65 34.10 -20.30
N GLU A 24 7.61 33.48 -19.75
CA GLU A 24 6.21 33.93 -19.92
C GLU A 24 5.97 35.33 -19.36
N LEU A 25 6.67 35.69 -18.29
CA LEU A 25 6.61 37.01 -17.67
C LEU A 25 7.51 38.07 -18.35
N GLY A 26 8.28 37.68 -19.37
CA GLY A 26 9.26 38.55 -20.02
C GLY A 26 10.45 38.89 -19.12
N LEU A 27 10.74 38.03 -18.14
CA LEU A 27 11.82 38.18 -17.18
C LEU A 27 13.04 37.35 -17.60
N ASP A 28 14.22 37.89 -17.33
CA ASP A 28 15.49 37.21 -17.65
C ASP A 28 15.82 36.11 -16.64
N GLU A 29 16.35 34.99 -17.11
CA GLU A 29 16.75 33.84 -16.29
C GLU A 29 17.78 34.22 -15.22
N SER A 30 18.63 35.22 -15.48
CA SER A 30 19.65 35.69 -14.53
C SER A 30 19.10 36.11 -13.17
N ILE A 31 17.79 36.42 -13.07
CA ILE A 31 17.12 36.67 -11.79
C ILE A 31 17.29 35.49 -10.83
N LEU A 32 17.26 34.24 -11.32
CA LEU A 32 17.45 33.06 -10.48
C LEU A 32 18.84 33.00 -9.84
N ASN A 33 19.84 33.63 -10.46
CA ASN A 33 21.21 33.71 -9.94
C ASN A 33 21.42 34.87 -8.95
N THR A 34 20.39 35.67 -8.68
CA THR A 34 20.48 36.79 -7.73
C THR A 34 20.68 36.27 -6.31
N THR A 35 21.82 36.62 -5.70
CA THR A 35 22.13 36.26 -4.32
C THR A 35 21.30 37.08 -3.33
N LEU A 36 20.60 36.38 -2.42
CA LEU A 36 19.84 37.00 -1.33
C LEU A 36 20.69 37.10 -0.06
N ARG A 37 21.34 36.00 0.33
CA ARG A 37 22.20 35.94 1.52
C ARG A 37 23.16 34.76 1.44
N GLY A 38 24.46 35.02 1.57
CA GLY A 38 25.48 33.97 1.54
C GLY A 38 25.44 33.24 0.19
N ASP A 39 25.21 31.94 0.24
CA ASP A 39 25.08 31.03 -0.90
C ASP A 39 23.61 30.84 -1.38
N ILE A 40 22.64 31.51 -0.74
CA ILE A 40 21.23 31.42 -1.12
C ILE A 40 20.95 32.40 -2.26
N THR A 41 20.56 31.86 -3.41
CA THR A 41 20.04 32.63 -4.55
C THR A 41 18.52 32.56 -4.57
N ILE A 42 17.89 33.43 -5.38
CA ILE A 42 16.45 33.33 -5.64
C ILE A 42 16.11 31.93 -6.16
N GLY A 43 16.88 31.41 -7.12
CA GLY A 43 16.68 30.09 -7.69
C GLY A 43 16.78 28.95 -6.67
N SER A 44 17.82 28.96 -5.81
CA SER A 44 17.96 27.90 -4.80
C SER A 44 16.84 27.95 -3.75
N LEU A 45 16.37 29.15 -3.39
CA LEU A 45 15.23 29.32 -2.49
C LEU A 45 13.92 28.83 -3.10
N THR A 46 13.58 29.28 -4.31
CA THR A 46 12.31 28.91 -4.98
C THR A 46 12.26 27.43 -5.30
N ASN A 47 13.39 26.87 -5.74
CA ASN A 47 13.50 25.44 -6.03
C ASN A 47 13.31 24.61 -4.75
N GLY A 48 14.04 24.92 -3.67
CA GLY A 48 13.91 24.22 -2.40
C GLY A 48 12.54 24.36 -1.74
N LEU A 49 11.87 25.52 -1.88
CA LEU A 49 10.49 25.70 -1.43
C LEU A 49 9.53 24.81 -2.23
N THR A 50 9.68 24.78 -3.55
CA THR A 50 8.82 24.00 -4.44
C THR A 50 8.98 22.50 -4.18
N GLU A 51 10.21 22.01 -4.03
CA GLU A 51 10.51 20.64 -3.62
C GLU A 51 9.79 20.28 -2.30
N ARG A 52 9.85 21.18 -1.31
CA ARG A 52 9.18 20.96 -0.02
C ARG A 52 7.65 20.92 -0.17
N LEU A 53 7.07 21.78 -1.01
CA LEU A 53 5.62 21.79 -1.25
C LEU A 53 5.16 20.52 -1.98
N ILE A 54 5.92 20.07 -2.99
CA ILE A 54 5.66 18.81 -3.71
C ILE A 54 5.70 17.63 -2.73
N ALA A 55 6.73 17.57 -1.88
CA ALA A 55 6.85 16.52 -0.87
C ALA A 55 5.64 16.51 0.10
N LYS A 56 5.24 17.68 0.58
CA LYS A 56 4.07 17.83 1.46
C LYS A 56 2.76 17.44 0.77
N ALA A 57 2.59 17.82 -0.49
CA ALA A 57 1.41 17.45 -1.29
C ALA A 57 1.35 15.93 -1.53
N ALA A 58 2.49 15.30 -1.80
CA ALA A 58 2.59 13.85 -1.97
C ALA A 58 2.26 13.10 -0.66
N GLU A 59 2.69 13.62 0.49
CA GLU A 59 2.34 13.05 1.80
C GLU A 59 0.84 13.14 2.09
N GLU A 60 0.24 14.31 1.86
CA GLU A 60 -1.18 14.55 2.04
C GLU A 60 -2.03 13.64 1.14
N ASP A 61 -1.65 13.48 -0.14
CA ASP A 61 -2.35 12.60 -1.07
C ASP A 61 -2.27 11.12 -0.64
N ARG A 62 -1.11 10.66 -0.16
CA ARG A 62 -0.98 9.31 0.43
C ARG A 62 -1.90 9.12 1.62
N ARG A 63 -1.99 10.11 2.52
CA ARG A 63 -2.87 10.06 3.69
C ARG A 63 -4.33 9.92 3.27
N ARG A 64 -4.79 10.82 2.39
CA ARG A 64 -6.17 10.81 1.85
C ARG A 64 -6.50 9.52 1.12
N PHE A 65 -5.55 8.96 0.37
CA PHE A 65 -5.75 7.68 -0.31
C PHE A 65 -5.98 6.53 0.68
N ARG A 66 -5.19 6.45 1.75
CA ARG A 66 -5.36 5.42 2.80
C ARG A 66 -6.69 5.56 3.54
N GLU A 67 -7.11 6.80 3.83
CA GLU A 67 -8.43 7.09 4.42
C GLU A 67 -9.56 6.59 3.51
N LYS A 68 -9.53 6.95 2.22
CA LYS A 68 -10.53 6.47 1.26
C LYS A 68 -10.52 4.95 1.10
N GLN A 69 -9.32 4.35 1.13
CA GLN A 69 -9.18 2.89 1.03
C GLN A 69 -9.80 2.20 2.26
N SER A 70 -9.56 2.71 3.48
CA SER A 70 -10.12 2.14 4.70
C SER A 70 -11.64 2.27 4.75
N GLU A 71 -12.19 3.42 4.33
CA GLU A 71 -13.63 3.62 4.16
C GLU A 71 -14.24 2.64 3.15
N GLY A 72 -13.56 2.43 2.01
CA GLY A 72 -13.99 1.48 0.99
C GLY A 72 -14.02 0.03 1.51
N ILE A 73 -12.97 -0.38 2.24
CA ILE A 73 -12.88 -1.67 2.91
C ILE A 73 -14.01 -1.83 3.93
N ALA A 74 -14.24 -0.82 4.79
CA ALA A 74 -15.30 -0.87 5.78
C ALA A 74 -16.70 -0.98 5.15
N ARG A 75 -16.95 -0.28 4.04
CA ARG A 75 -18.20 -0.38 3.28
C ARG A 75 -18.39 -1.77 2.69
N ALA A 76 -17.34 -2.34 2.10
CA ALA A 76 -17.36 -3.70 1.55
C ALA A 76 -17.60 -4.76 2.63
N GLN A 77 -16.98 -4.62 3.80
CA GLN A 77 -17.22 -5.50 4.96
C GLN A 77 -18.68 -5.42 5.43
N LYS A 78 -19.24 -4.22 5.55
CA LYS A 78 -20.67 -4.03 5.91
C LYS A 78 -21.62 -4.64 4.89
N ALA A 79 -21.22 -4.66 3.61
CA ALA A 79 -21.97 -5.32 2.54
C ALA A 79 -21.74 -6.85 2.46
N GLY A 80 -20.96 -7.43 3.37
CA GLY A 80 -20.68 -8.88 3.41
C GLY A 80 -19.67 -9.36 2.36
N VAL A 81 -18.95 -8.45 1.70
CA VAL A 81 -17.93 -8.82 0.71
C VAL A 81 -16.73 -9.41 1.43
N ALA A 82 -16.33 -10.63 1.04
CA ALA A 82 -15.11 -11.25 1.55
C ALA A 82 -13.87 -10.48 1.06
N ILE A 83 -13.15 -9.87 1.99
CA ILE A 83 -11.93 -9.10 1.71
C ILE A 83 -10.69 -9.97 1.94
N GLY A 84 -9.72 -9.84 1.04
CA GLY A 84 -8.44 -10.52 1.13
C GLY A 84 -8.43 -11.87 0.40
N ARG A 85 -7.43 -12.70 0.73
CA ARG A 85 -7.26 -13.99 0.05
C ARG A 85 -8.42 -14.93 0.44
N PRO A 86 -9.12 -15.53 -0.53
CA PRO A 86 -10.14 -16.52 -0.24
C PRO A 86 -9.59 -17.67 0.62
N THR A 87 -10.32 -18.03 1.66
CA THR A 87 -9.98 -19.19 2.48
C THR A 87 -10.15 -20.46 1.64
N ARG A 88 -9.18 -21.37 1.71
CA ARG A 88 -9.31 -22.70 1.11
C ARG A 88 -10.55 -23.38 1.71
N LYS A 89 -11.49 -23.76 0.83
CA LYS A 89 -12.64 -24.58 1.20
C LYS A 89 -12.15 -25.90 1.77
N GLN A 90 -12.85 -26.43 2.77
CA GLN A 90 -12.59 -27.75 3.32
C GLN A 90 -12.63 -28.79 2.19
N ASP A 91 -11.64 -29.68 2.16
CA ASP A 91 -11.63 -30.83 1.25
C ASP A 91 -12.81 -31.74 1.62
N LYS A 92 -13.46 -32.35 0.62
CA LYS A 92 -14.58 -33.29 0.84
C LYS A 92 -14.17 -34.47 1.74
N ARG A 93 -12.88 -34.81 1.77
CA ARG A 93 -12.29 -35.88 2.59
C ARG A 93 -12.03 -35.46 4.03
N PHE A 94 -12.23 -34.18 4.38
CA PHE A 94 -11.86 -33.63 5.68
C PHE A 94 -12.49 -34.40 6.85
N HIS A 95 -13.80 -34.62 6.83
CA HIS A 95 -14.48 -35.33 7.91
C HIS A 95 -13.91 -36.74 8.14
N LYS A 96 -13.67 -37.50 7.07
CA LYS A 96 -13.07 -38.84 7.17
C LYS A 96 -11.68 -38.78 7.80
N VAL A 97 -10.83 -37.87 7.34
CA VAL A 97 -9.46 -37.73 7.86
C VAL A 97 -9.44 -37.19 9.30
N ARG A 98 -10.39 -36.33 9.67
CA ARG A 98 -10.61 -35.86 11.04
C ARG A 98 -10.95 -37.04 11.95
N ASP A 99 -11.87 -37.92 11.54
CA ASP A 99 -12.30 -39.04 12.39
C ASP A 99 -11.13 -40.00 12.64
N MET A 100 -10.28 -40.26 11.64
CA MET A 100 -9.02 -41.01 11.81
C MET A 100 -8.06 -40.31 12.78
N TYR A 101 -7.95 -38.98 12.70
CA TYR A 101 -7.12 -38.20 13.63
C TYR A 101 -7.66 -38.25 15.07
N LEU A 102 -8.98 -38.13 15.27
CA LEU A 102 -9.63 -38.21 16.58
C LEU A 102 -9.52 -39.61 17.19
N ALA A 103 -9.54 -40.65 16.36
CA ALA A 103 -9.28 -42.03 16.75
C ALA A 103 -7.79 -42.32 17.01
N GLN A 104 -6.90 -41.31 16.89
CA GLN A 104 -5.45 -41.43 17.02
C GLN A 104 -4.79 -42.39 16.02
N GLU A 105 -5.46 -42.69 14.90
CA GLU A 105 -4.94 -43.55 13.83
C GLU A 105 -3.91 -42.84 12.95
N VAL A 106 -3.98 -41.51 12.87
CA VAL A 106 -3.05 -40.65 12.13
C VAL A 106 -2.66 -39.45 12.97
N THR A 107 -1.43 -38.97 12.82
CA THR A 107 -0.99 -37.70 13.37
C THR A 107 -1.59 -36.52 12.60
N GLY A 108 -1.61 -35.34 13.21
CA GLY A 108 -2.08 -34.13 12.52
C GLY A 108 -1.25 -33.76 11.28
N GLN A 109 0.04 -34.15 11.24
CA GLN A 109 0.87 -33.97 10.04
C GLN A 109 0.48 -34.93 8.91
N GLU A 110 0.20 -36.19 9.24
CA GLU A 110 -0.25 -37.19 8.27
C GLU A 110 -1.64 -36.86 7.75
N ALA A 111 -2.55 -36.45 8.63
CA ALA A 111 -3.87 -35.96 8.26
C ALA A 111 -3.79 -34.79 7.25
N ALA A 112 -2.92 -33.82 7.50
CA ALA A 112 -2.70 -32.71 6.57
C ALA A 112 -2.12 -33.17 5.22
N ARG A 113 -1.19 -34.14 5.24
CA ARG A 113 -0.62 -34.75 4.03
C ARG A 113 -1.68 -35.48 3.20
N LEU A 114 -2.55 -36.27 3.84
CA LEU A 114 -3.68 -36.96 3.18
C LEU A 114 -4.63 -35.98 2.47
N LEU A 115 -4.79 -34.78 3.04
CA LEU A 115 -5.64 -33.72 2.51
C LEU A 115 -4.91 -32.77 1.53
N GLY A 116 -3.59 -32.93 1.31
CA GLY A 116 -2.81 -32.04 0.44
C GLY A 116 -2.75 -30.58 0.93
N VAL A 117 -2.79 -30.37 2.24
CA VAL A 117 -2.76 -29.05 2.86
C VAL A 117 -1.60 -28.92 3.85
N ALA A 118 -1.22 -27.69 4.18
CA ALA A 118 -0.27 -27.46 5.27
C ALA A 118 -0.90 -27.88 6.62
N PRO A 119 -0.12 -28.39 7.59
CA PRO A 119 -0.63 -28.76 8.92
C PRO A 119 -1.43 -27.63 9.60
N SER A 120 -1.01 -26.38 9.42
CA SER A 120 -1.71 -25.19 9.93
C SER A 120 -3.14 -25.05 9.35
N THR A 121 -3.35 -25.45 8.10
CA THR A 121 -4.68 -25.44 7.47
C THR A 121 -5.58 -26.53 8.05
N PHE A 122 -5.03 -27.73 8.30
CA PHE A 122 -5.76 -28.81 8.95
C PHE A 122 -6.21 -28.43 10.37
N TYR A 123 -5.30 -27.94 11.21
CA TYR A 123 -5.65 -27.49 12.56
C TYR A 123 -6.62 -26.30 12.58
N ARG A 124 -6.56 -25.42 11.57
CA ARG A 124 -7.57 -24.36 11.41
C ARG A 124 -8.95 -24.93 11.11
N TRP A 125 -9.06 -25.89 10.19
CA TRP A 125 -10.33 -26.55 9.89
C TRP A 125 -10.90 -27.29 11.10
N LEU A 126 -10.06 -27.92 11.93
CA LEU A 126 -10.49 -28.54 13.19
C LEU A 126 -11.10 -27.54 14.17
N ARG A 127 -10.45 -26.38 14.37
CA ARG A 127 -10.97 -25.33 15.25
C ARG A 127 -12.29 -24.74 14.75
N GLN A 128 -12.41 -24.52 13.44
CA GLN A 128 -13.64 -23.99 12.83
C GLN A 128 -14.87 -24.89 13.06
N GLU A 129 -14.70 -26.21 13.11
CA GLU A 129 -15.80 -27.11 13.48
C GLU A 129 -16.04 -27.19 15.00
N GLY A 130 -14.99 -27.08 15.81
CA GLY A 130 -15.11 -27.06 17.27
C GLY A 130 -15.81 -25.81 17.82
N GLU A 131 -15.65 -24.68 17.13
CA GLU A 131 -16.31 -23.40 17.42
C GLU A 131 -17.75 -23.30 16.85
N ALA A 132 -18.13 -24.21 15.96
CA ALA A 132 -19.45 -24.24 15.31
C ALA A 132 -20.51 -25.02 16.12
N LYS A 133 -20.53 -24.85 17.45
CA LYS A 133 -21.55 -25.43 18.34
C LYS A 133 -22.46 -24.39 18.93
#